data_AF-A0A951VFI3-F1
#
_entry.id   AF-A0A951VFI3-F1
#
_cell.length_a   1.000
_cell.length_b   1.000
_cell.length_c   1.000
_cell.angle_alpha   90.00
_cell.angle_beta   90.00
_cell.angle_gamma   90.00
#
_symmetry.space_group_name_H-M   'P 1'
#
loop_
_entity.id
_entity.type
_entity.pdbx_description
1 polymer ?
#
loop_
_entity_poly.entity_id
_entity_poly.type
_entity_poly.pdbx_seq_one_letter_code
_entity_poly.pdbx_strand_id
1 'polypeptide(L)'
;ENQFVGYVIHTLIQLSQGIAVLLRVQQVAQIQHSRQADNLLPEESVRGIETVNDKGHSFNQVLLAKSNELTAKIAELKRISDIMRQQGVTESSIEPTPTVRLMGSPGYSAVFHAYQHMKRQYNHLSHVVSLYDACISGQIRATWQIYELWCFLKLYHATQSEIAGMRPKAGSQTPFEALILQNGELHLPEDQPFQMESIFDNGRHLLVDLRYQAREADLKPDIVMRLTIDHTFTRKFVFDAKYRNYRGQGVDQFVQDVYGTARFKYLEKLPEQPKASFVFHTTYATGFDYWGEAPLYQAVLDAYNKDEANKLFRVKLGSGIEKPMKLQSCSFSGHRYGAISLIPGEDKDRQRTNREQLRKLLHLLLQYHCSDVTYYSLKKSSASLFRLENTCIYCGCTATEVADYKGRGVYYQCPKCQFLWVLHYCSQQKHSILKLMNYHLHRRQDPKTDEWLYECPECGSRFDPKWANPCDCSPPYSSPEVYQCDWEDGYVPEEPEYFRNAPFWSDVQEINNLGYKQISQPFIKDYIPF
;
A
#
# COMPACT_ATOMS: atom_id res chain seq x y z
N GLU A 1 27.91 40.85 10.76
CA GLU A 1 26.72 41.56 10.21
C GLU A 1 26.45 41.14 8.76
N ASN A 2 27.37 41.36 7.82
CA ASN A 2 27.17 41.02 6.39
C ASN A 2 26.80 39.55 6.10
N GLN A 3 27.41 38.59 6.79
CA GLN A 3 27.06 37.16 6.64
C GLN A 3 25.63 36.83 7.08
N PHE A 4 25.13 37.49 8.14
CA PHE A 4 23.75 37.32 8.61
C PHE A 4 22.77 37.95 7.64
N VAL A 5 23.08 39.15 7.11
CA VAL A 5 22.25 39.79 6.07
C VAL A 5 22.19 38.92 4.82
N GLY A 6 23.31 38.31 4.41
CA GLY A 6 23.35 37.34 3.30
C GLY A 6 22.46 36.11 3.56
N TYR A 7 22.52 35.54 4.76
CA TYR A 7 21.65 34.43 5.17
C TYR A 7 20.15 34.80 5.19
N VAL A 8 19.80 36.00 5.67
CA VAL A 8 18.42 36.51 5.68
C VAL A 8 17.91 36.70 4.25
N ILE A 9 18.71 37.28 3.35
CA ILE A 9 18.33 37.46 1.94
C ILE A 9 18.15 36.10 1.25
N HIS A 10 19.06 35.16 1.48
CA HIS A 10 18.94 33.80 0.95
C HIS A 10 17.63 33.12 1.41
N THR A 11 17.32 33.23 2.71
CA THR A 11 16.09 32.68 3.30
C THR A 11 14.83 33.32 2.70
N LEU A 12 14.83 34.64 2.52
CA LEU A 12 13.72 35.37 1.91
C LEU A 12 13.51 34.96 0.45
N ILE A 13 14.59 34.78 -0.33
CA ILE A 13 14.51 34.30 -1.71
C ILE A 13 13.87 32.90 -1.76
N GLN A 14 14.33 31.96 -0.93
CA GLN A 14 13.77 30.60 -0.89
C GLN A 14 12.29 30.59 -0.49
N LEU A 15 11.93 31.33 0.57
CA LEU A 15 10.55 31.42 1.03
C LEU A 15 9.63 32.01 -0.05
N SER A 16 10.06 33.11 -0.69
CA SER A 16 9.30 33.73 -1.77
C SER A 16 9.17 32.80 -2.99
N GLN A 17 10.20 32.04 -3.35
CA GLN A 17 10.14 31.07 -4.44
C GLN A 17 9.15 29.94 -4.13
N GLY A 18 9.18 29.39 -2.90
CA GLY A 18 8.24 28.37 -2.45
C GLY A 18 6.78 28.86 -2.46
N ILE A 19 6.52 30.08 -1.96
CA ILE A 19 5.19 30.69 -1.99
C ILE A 19 4.71 30.90 -3.43
N ALA A 20 5.57 31.39 -4.33
CA ALA A 20 5.21 31.60 -5.73
C ALA A 20 4.77 30.29 -6.42
N VAL A 21 5.42 29.16 -6.08
CA VAL A 21 5.04 27.85 -6.58
C VAL A 21 3.70 27.42 -6.01
N LEU A 22 3.49 27.53 -4.69
CA LEU A 22 2.23 27.16 -4.05
C LEU A 22 1.04 27.92 -4.66
N LEU A 23 1.21 29.22 -4.92
CA LEU A 23 0.21 30.04 -5.60
C LEU A 23 -0.11 29.52 -7.01
N ARG A 24 0.90 29.10 -7.78
CA ARG A 24 0.70 28.50 -9.12
C ARG A 24 0.00 27.15 -9.05
N VAL A 25 0.37 26.29 -8.11
CA VAL A 25 -0.28 24.98 -7.91
C VAL A 25 -1.75 25.16 -7.55
N GLN A 26 -2.04 26.09 -6.65
CA GLN A 26 -3.42 26.42 -6.25
C GLN A 26 -4.23 27.00 -7.42
N GLN A 27 -3.61 27.84 -8.26
CA GLN A 27 -4.23 28.35 -9.49
C GLN A 27 -4.58 27.22 -10.46
N VAL A 28 -3.67 26.28 -10.69
CA VAL A 28 -3.91 25.12 -11.57
C VAL A 28 -5.04 24.23 -11.02
N ALA A 29 -5.02 23.95 -9.71
CA ALA A 29 -6.05 23.15 -9.06
C ALA A 29 -7.43 23.79 -9.18
N GLN A 30 -7.55 25.12 -8.99
CA GLN A 30 -8.82 25.82 -9.17
C GLN A 30 -9.31 25.78 -10.61
N ILE A 31 -8.44 26.01 -11.60
CA ILE A 31 -8.82 25.93 -13.02
C ILE A 31 -9.36 24.53 -13.36
N GLN A 32 -8.74 23.48 -12.81
CA GLN A 32 -9.19 22.10 -13.00
C GLN A 32 -10.55 21.84 -12.32
N HIS A 33 -10.77 22.35 -11.11
CA HIS A 33 -12.05 22.24 -10.41
C HIS A 33 -13.19 22.97 -11.14
N SER A 34 -12.96 24.19 -11.65
CA SER A 34 -13.96 24.91 -12.44
C SER A 34 -14.35 24.14 -13.70
N ARG A 35 -13.36 23.60 -14.43
CA ARG A 35 -13.62 22.78 -15.63
C ARG A 35 -14.38 21.48 -15.34
N GLN A 36 -14.20 20.88 -14.17
CA GLN A 36 -14.97 19.69 -13.77
C GLN A 36 -16.41 20.04 -13.40
N ALA A 37 -16.63 21.19 -12.74
CA ALA A 37 -17.97 21.67 -12.40
C ALA A 37 -18.80 21.99 -13.66
N ASP A 38 -18.19 22.60 -14.67
CA ASP A 38 -18.85 22.91 -15.95
C ASP A 38 -19.30 21.65 -16.72
N ASN A 39 -18.67 20.50 -16.48
CA ASN A 39 -18.99 19.24 -17.16
C ASN A 39 -20.07 18.38 -16.47
N LEU A 40 -20.53 18.76 -15.25
CA LEU A 40 -21.35 17.89 -14.40
C LEU A 40 -22.76 18.42 -14.09
N LEU A 41 -23.16 19.60 -14.57
CA LEU A 41 -24.44 20.21 -14.16
C LEU A 41 -25.44 20.45 -15.32
N PRO A 42 -26.76 20.25 -15.09
CA PRO A 42 -27.81 20.52 -16.09
C PRO A 42 -28.03 22.02 -16.35
N GLU A 43 -28.54 22.35 -17.54
CA GLU A 43 -28.76 23.72 -18.08
C GLU A 43 -29.59 24.66 -17.19
N GLU A 44 -30.34 24.17 -16.20
CA GLU A 44 -31.13 25.02 -15.29
C GLU A 44 -30.31 25.66 -14.16
N SER A 45 -29.03 25.26 -13.99
CA SER A 45 -28.14 25.75 -12.93
C SER A 45 -27.35 27.03 -13.29
N VAL A 46 -27.53 27.54 -14.51
CA VAL A 46 -26.63 28.50 -15.18
C VAL A 46 -26.48 29.84 -14.44
N ARG A 47 -27.51 30.35 -13.76
CA ARG A 47 -27.42 31.64 -13.04
C ARG A 47 -26.57 31.60 -11.77
N GLY A 48 -26.46 30.45 -11.10
CA GLY A 48 -25.56 30.28 -9.95
C GLY A 48 -24.10 30.10 -10.38
N ILE A 49 -23.88 29.61 -11.60
CA ILE A 49 -22.55 29.32 -12.16
C ILE A 49 -21.85 30.62 -12.59
N GLU A 50 -22.57 31.58 -13.19
CA GLU A 50 -21.98 32.87 -13.59
C GLU A 50 -21.38 33.62 -12.38
N THR A 51 -22.07 33.65 -11.25
CA THR A 51 -21.56 34.32 -10.04
C THR A 51 -20.40 33.57 -9.35
N VAL A 52 -20.33 32.24 -9.49
CA VAL A 52 -19.21 31.43 -8.98
C VAL A 52 -18.00 31.55 -9.91
N ASN A 53 -18.21 31.59 -11.23
CA ASN A 53 -17.16 31.78 -12.23
C ASN A 53 -16.57 33.19 -12.17
N ASP A 54 -17.38 34.23 -11.95
CA ASP A 54 -16.89 35.60 -11.75
C ASP A 54 -16.04 35.72 -10.48
N LYS A 55 -16.44 35.07 -9.39
CA LYS A 55 -15.65 35.01 -8.14
C LYS A 55 -14.36 34.21 -8.33
N GLY A 56 -14.41 33.09 -9.04
CA GLY A 56 -13.23 32.28 -9.37
C GLY A 56 -12.25 33.02 -10.28
N HIS A 57 -12.76 33.77 -11.26
CA HIS A 57 -11.95 34.58 -12.16
C HIS A 57 -11.29 35.75 -11.43
N SER A 58 -12.06 36.48 -10.62
CA SER A 58 -11.55 37.56 -9.77
C SER A 58 -10.48 37.06 -8.80
N PHE A 59 -10.72 35.90 -8.16
CA PHE A 59 -9.73 35.28 -7.27
C PHE A 59 -8.46 34.85 -8.00
N ASN A 60 -8.57 34.25 -9.19
CA ASN A 60 -7.40 33.90 -10.02
C ASN A 60 -6.61 35.12 -10.49
N GLN A 61 -7.29 36.25 -10.78
CA GLN A 61 -6.62 37.51 -11.10
C GLN A 61 -5.83 38.05 -9.89
N VAL A 62 -6.40 37.98 -8.68
CA VAL A 62 -5.70 38.36 -7.45
C VAL A 62 -4.48 37.48 -7.21
N LEU A 63 -4.61 36.15 -7.35
CA LEU A 63 -3.48 35.23 -7.22
C LEU A 63 -2.39 35.50 -8.25
N LEU A 64 -2.76 35.78 -9.51
CA LEU A 64 -1.82 36.08 -10.58
C LEU A 64 -1.09 37.40 -10.32
N ALA A 65 -1.82 38.45 -9.90
CA ALA A 65 -1.23 39.73 -9.53
C ALA A 65 -0.22 39.58 -8.38
N LYS A 66 -0.59 38.82 -7.34
CA LYS A 66 0.30 38.54 -6.20
C LYS A 66 1.51 37.68 -6.57
N SER A 67 1.33 36.69 -7.44
CA SER A 67 2.44 35.91 -8.00
C SER A 67 3.42 36.80 -8.77
N ASN A 68 2.92 37.76 -9.56
CA ASN A 68 3.76 38.68 -10.33
C ASN A 68 4.50 39.67 -9.42
N GLU A 69 3.82 40.22 -8.41
CA GLU A 69 4.42 41.08 -7.38
C GLU A 69 5.56 40.35 -6.64
N LEU A 70 5.31 39.12 -6.21
CA LEU A 70 6.30 38.28 -5.54
C LEU A 70 7.49 37.96 -6.46
N THR A 71 7.23 37.70 -7.75
CA THR A 71 8.29 37.48 -8.75
C THR A 71 9.19 38.71 -8.92
N ALA A 72 8.61 39.91 -8.94
CA ALA A 72 9.37 41.15 -9.01
C ALA A 72 10.23 41.35 -7.74
N LYS A 73 9.68 41.03 -6.56
CA LYS A 73 10.42 41.09 -5.29
C LYS A 73 11.56 40.08 -5.21
N ILE A 74 11.37 38.86 -5.73
CA ILE A 74 12.44 37.87 -5.85
C ILE A 74 13.57 38.40 -6.74
N ALA A 75 13.25 39.04 -7.86
CA ALA A 75 14.24 39.62 -8.76
C ALA A 75 15.04 40.75 -8.08
N GLU A 76 14.37 41.60 -7.29
CA GLU A 76 14.99 42.64 -6.48
C GLU A 76 15.95 42.04 -5.44
N LEU A 77 15.51 41.03 -4.68
CA LEU A 77 16.34 40.35 -3.68
C LEU A 77 17.56 39.66 -4.31
N LYS A 78 17.40 39.01 -5.47
CA LYS A 78 18.52 38.40 -6.21
C LYS A 78 19.55 39.45 -6.62
N ARG A 79 19.11 40.61 -7.11
CA ARG A 79 20.00 41.72 -7.46
C ARG A 79 20.81 42.20 -6.24
N ILE A 80 20.17 42.29 -5.08
CA ILE A 80 20.85 42.67 -3.82
C ILE A 80 21.86 41.58 -3.44
N SER A 81 21.49 40.30 -3.54
CA SER A 81 22.40 39.17 -3.30
C SER A 81 23.64 39.21 -4.19
N ASP A 82 23.46 39.51 -5.49
CA ASP A 82 24.56 39.61 -6.45
C ASP A 82 25.50 40.78 -6.11
N ILE A 83 24.97 41.92 -5.70
CA ILE A 83 25.77 43.07 -5.22
C ILE A 83 26.58 42.67 -3.99
N MET A 84 25.97 41.97 -3.03
CA MET A 84 26.66 41.51 -1.82
C MET A 84 27.77 40.50 -2.15
N ARG A 85 27.54 39.61 -3.12
CA ARG A 85 28.54 38.65 -3.59
C ARG A 85 29.73 39.35 -4.26
N GLN A 86 29.47 40.39 -5.07
CA GLN A 86 30.51 41.23 -5.66
C GLN A 86 31.34 41.98 -4.61
N GLN A 87 30.76 42.26 -3.43
CA GLN A 87 31.44 42.85 -2.28
C GLN A 87 32.16 41.81 -1.40
N GLY A 88 32.24 40.54 -1.82
CA GLY A 88 32.94 39.48 -1.11
C GLY A 88 32.15 38.89 0.08
N VAL A 89 30.84 39.15 0.17
CA VAL A 89 30.00 38.53 1.20
C VAL A 89 29.58 37.14 0.72
N THR A 90 30.00 36.11 1.46
CA THR A 90 29.59 34.72 1.21
C THR A 90 28.18 34.45 1.73
N GLU A 91 27.28 33.99 0.86
CA GLU A 91 25.99 33.42 1.27
C GLU A 91 26.25 32.14 2.07
N SER A 92 25.88 32.15 3.35
CA SER A 92 25.84 30.93 4.17
C SER A 92 24.43 30.36 4.08
N SER A 93 24.30 29.04 3.91
CA SER A 93 23.03 28.32 4.10
C SER A 93 22.76 27.99 5.58
N ILE A 94 23.76 28.18 6.44
CA ILE A 94 23.70 27.90 7.87
C ILE A 94 23.40 29.21 8.61
N GLU A 95 22.39 29.18 9.48
CA GLU A 95 22.02 30.30 10.34
C GLU A 95 23.20 30.67 11.24
N PRO A 96 23.72 31.91 11.15
CA PRO A 96 24.78 32.35 12.04
C PRO A 96 24.28 32.45 13.47
N THR A 97 25.02 31.88 14.43
CA THR A 97 24.72 32.08 15.85
C THR A 97 24.99 33.55 16.21
N PRO A 98 23.98 34.32 16.67
CA PRO A 98 24.17 35.72 17.03
C PRO A 98 25.08 35.81 18.26
N THR A 99 26.06 36.73 18.23
CA THR A 99 26.86 37.04 19.42
C THR A 99 26.19 38.17 20.22
N VAL A 100 26.42 38.21 21.53
CA VAL A 100 25.91 39.27 22.42
C VAL A 100 26.34 40.67 21.92
N ARG A 101 27.55 40.78 21.37
CA ARG A 101 28.07 42.01 20.77
C ARG A 101 27.25 42.47 19.56
N LEU A 102 26.83 41.54 18.69
CA LEU A 102 26.02 41.85 17.51
C LEU A 102 24.58 42.22 17.91
N MET A 103 24.02 41.56 18.92
CA MET A 103 22.70 41.90 19.44
C MET A 103 22.65 43.30 20.08
N GLY A 104 23.79 43.85 20.51
CA GLY A 104 23.90 45.23 20.99
C GLY A 104 24.00 46.29 19.88
N SER A 105 24.20 45.91 18.61
CA SER A 105 24.23 46.84 17.47
C SER A 105 22.80 47.20 17.07
N PRO A 106 22.39 48.49 17.07
CA PRO A 106 21.00 48.89 16.80
C PRO A 106 20.49 48.42 15.44
N GLY A 107 21.35 48.45 14.42
CA GLY A 107 21.01 48.00 13.06
C GLY A 107 20.87 46.49 12.97
N TYR A 108 21.81 45.73 13.52
CA TYR A 108 21.74 44.26 13.52
C TYR A 108 20.59 43.74 14.37
N SER A 109 20.40 44.30 15.56
CA SER A 109 19.33 43.96 16.51
C SER A 109 17.96 44.05 15.85
N ALA A 110 17.66 45.16 15.18
CA ALA A 110 16.38 45.37 14.51
C ALA A 110 16.12 44.31 13.42
N VAL A 111 17.13 44.03 12.58
CA VAL A 111 17.04 43.02 11.52
C VAL A 111 16.91 41.61 12.11
N PHE A 112 17.67 41.29 13.15
CA PHE A 112 17.63 39.99 13.81
C PHE A 112 16.29 39.73 14.49
N HIS A 113 15.72 40.72 15.18
CA HIS A 113 14.39 40.59 15.79
C HIS A 113 13.28 40.44 14.75
N ALA A 114 13.34 41.19 13.65
CA ALA A 114 12.41 41.03 12.54
C ALA A 114 12.52 39.61 11.92
N TYR A 115 13.75 39.13 11.71
CA TYR A 115 14.00 37.77 11.23
C TYR A 115 13.47 36.70 12.20
N GLN A 116 13.71 36.82 13.52
CA GLN A 116 13.22 35.86 14.51
C GLN A 116 11.70 35.86 14.62
N HIS A 117 11.07 37.04 14.52
CA HIS A 117 9.62 37.17 14.50
C HIS A 117 9.02 36.47 13.27
N MET A 118 9.59 36.73 12.09
CA MET A 118 9.25 36.03 10.84
C MET A 118 9.44 34.51 11.01
N LYS A 119 10.62 34.05 11.43
CA LYS A 119 10.93 32.63 11.60
C LYS A 119 9.91 31.91 12.49
N ARG A 120 9.53 32.51 13.63
CA ARG A 120 8.50 31.95 14.52
C ARG A 120 7.13 31.84 13.85
N GLN A 121 6.73 32.83 13.06
CA GLN A 121 5.46 32.81 12.33
C GLN A 121 5.45 31.78 11.18
N TYR A 122 6.61 31.44 10.63
CA TYR A 122 6.72 30.65 9.39
C TYR A 122 7.49 29.33 9.55
N ASN A 123 7.71 28.84 10.78
CA ASN A 123 8.36 27.54 11.02
C ASN A 123 7.71 26.41 10.20
N HIS A 124 6.39 26.41 10.05
CA HIS A 124 5.67 25.42 9.22
C HIS A 124 5.93 25.58 7.71
N LEU A 125 6.07 26.81 7.23
CA LEU A 125 6.39 27.11 5.83
C LEU A 125 7.83 26.75 5.48
N SER A 126 8.78 26.96 6.41
CA SER A 126 10.17 26.55 6.23
C SER A 126 10.31 25.04 6.01
N HIS A 127 9.49 24.24 6.71
CA HIS A 127 9.43 22.80 6.53
C HIS A 127 8.90 22.44 5.13
N VAL A 128 7.80 23.06 4.69
CA VAL A 128 7.21 22.83 3.35
C VAL A 128 8.17 23.26 2.23
N VAL A 129 8.85 24.39 2.38
CA VAL A 129 9.87 24.86 1.43
C VAL A 129 11.07 23.91 1.42
N SER A 130 11.54 23.42 2.58
CA SER A 130 12.62 22.42 2.62
C SER A 130 12.26 21.09 1.95
N LEU A 131 11.01 20.62 2.13
CA LEU A 131 10.52 19.42 1.45
C LEU A 131 10.42 19.65 -0.06
N TYR A 132 9.98 20.83 -0.47
CA TYR A 132 9.91 21.19 -1.89
C TYR A 132 11.29 21.31 -2.53
N ASP A 133 12.24 21.98 -1.86
CA ASP A 133 13.63 22.10 -2.31
C ASP A 133 14.32 20.73 -2.36
N ALA A 134 14.05 19.85 -1.40
CA ALA A 134 14.52 18.45 -1.42
C ALA A 134 13.89 17.65 -2.57
N CYS A 135 12.60 17.85 -2.86
CA CYS A 135 11.93 17.25 -4.04
C CYS A 135 12.49 17.77 -5.36
N ILE A 136 12.75 19.08 -5.48
CA ILE A 136 13.27 19.71 -6.72
C ILE A 136 14.74 19.42 -6.95
N SER A 137 15.54 19.37 -5.88
CA SER A 137 16.95 19.02 -5.97
C SER A 137 17.19 17.54 -6.27
N GLY A 138 16.12 16.74 -6.40
CA GLY A 138 16.20 15.30 -6.66
C GLY A 138 16.70 14.51 -5.45
N GLN A 139 16.50 15.03 -4.23
CA GLN A 139 16.83 14.33 -2.99
C GLN A 139 15.67 13.47 -2.49
N ILE A 140 14.46 13.62 -3.05
CA ILE A 140 13.29 12.82 -2.69
C ILE A 140 12.81 12.06 -3.92
N ARG A 141 12.84 10.73 -3.82
CA ARG A 141 12.30 9.81 -4.85
C ARG A 141 10.84 10.10 -5.16
N ALA A 142 10.41 9.76 -6.37
CA ALA A 142 9.01 9.86 -6.72
C ALA A 142 8.16 8.98 -5.79
N THR A 143 6.96 9.44 -5.42
CA THR A 143 6.08 8.74 -4.45
C THR A 143 5.83 7.28 -4.81
N TRP A 144 5.72 6.97 -6.10
CA TRP A 144 5.54 5.60 -6.57
C TRP A 144 6.77 4.71 -6.32
N GLN A 145 7.98 5.24 -6.41
CA GLN A 145 9.22 4.51 -6.09
C GLN A 145 9.36 4.28 -4.58
N ILE A 146 8.97 5.28 -3.77
CA ILE A 146 8.91 5.14 -2.32
C ILE A 146 7.92 4.04 -1.94
N TYR A 147 6.76 4.02 -2.60
CA TYR A 147 5.74 3.00 -2.38
C TYR A 147 6.23 1.60 -2.76
N GLU A 148 6.90 1.43 -3.91
CA GLU A 148 7.52 0.17 -4.31
C GLU A 148 8.50 -0.37 -3.26
N LEU A 149 9.43 0.48 -2.81
CA LEU A 149 10.39 0.12 -1.77
C LEU A 149 9.67 -0.23 -0.46
N TRP A 150 8.66 0.55 -0.07
CA TRP A 150 7.87 0.28 1.13
C TRP A 150 7.14 -1.07 1.05
N CYS A 151 6.52 -1.41 -0.09
CA CYS A 151 5.90 -2.72 -0.30
C CYS A 151 6.90 -3.87 -0.16
N PHE A 152 8.09 -3.71 -0.74
CA PHE A 152 9.17 -4.70 -0.61
C PHE A 152 9.56 -4.93 0.86
N LEU A 153 9.84 -3.85 1.60
CA LEU A 153 10.22 -3.93 3.00
C LEU A 153 9.09 -4.49 3.87
N LYS A 154 7.83 -4.16 3.58
CA LYS A 154 6.66 -4.72 4.28
C LYS A 154 6.49 -6.20 4.04
N LEU A 155 6.66 -6.67 2.80
CA LEU A 155 6.58 -8.09 2.48
C LEU A 155 7.73 -8.87 3.14
N TYR A 156 8.95 -8.34 3.12
CA TYR A 156 10.10 -8.93 3.81
C TYR A 156 9.84 -9.03 5.32
N HIS A 157 9.46 -7.92 5.95
CA HIS A 157 9.16 -7.90 7.39
C HIS A 157 8.03 -8.87 7.75
N ALA A 158 6.93 -8.89 7.00
CA ALA A 158 5.83 -9.82 7.25
C ALA A 158 6.26 -11.28 7.09
N THR A 159 7.10 -11.58 6.10
CA THR A 159 7.67 -12.93 5.92
C THR A 159 8.49 -13.33 7.15
N GLN A 160 9.33 -12.43 7.65
CA GLN A 160 10.15 -12.66 8.85
C GLN A 160 9.30 -12.78 10.14
N SER A 161 8.28 -11.93 10.30
CA SER A 161 7.53 -11.83 11.55
C SER A 161 6.35 -12.78 11.65
N GLU A 162 5.75 -13.17 10.53
CA GLU A 162 4.55 -14.02 10.51
C GLU A 162 4.87 -15.50 10.23
N ILE A 163 6.02 -15.81 9.63
CA ILE A 163 6.45 -17.20 9.45
C ILE A 163 7.31 -17.64 10.64
N ALA A 164 6.92 -18.73 11.27
CA ALA A 164 7.59 -19.32 12.41
C ALA A 164 9.06 -19.57 12.14
N GLY A 165 9.92 -19.16 13.06
CA GLY A 165 11.36 -19.44 13.00
C GLY A 165 12.09 -18.76 11.84
N MET A 166 11.41 -17.94 11.03
CA MET A 166 12.01 -17.29 9.87
C MET A 166 13.06 -16.27 10.31
N ARG A 167 14.29 -16.46 9.84
CA ARG A 167 15.42 -15.57 10.14
C ARG A 167 16.22 -15.29 8.88
N PRO A 168 16.91 -14.14 8.79
CA PRO A 168 17.90 -13.92 7.74
C PRO A 168 18.89 -15.08 7.71
N LYS A 169 19.17 -15.59 6.52
CA LYS A 169 20.12 -16.69 6.34
C LYS A 169 21.51 -16.27 6.83
N ALA A 170 22.24 -17.17 7.47
CA ALA A 170 23.58 -16.85 7.98
C ALA A 170 24.49 -16.28 6.87
N GLY A 171 25.09 -15.13 7.14
CA GLY A 171 25.96 -14.41 6.19
C GLY A 171 25.22 -13.62 5.10
N SER A 172 23.89 -13.64 5.06
CA SER A 172 23.09 -12.77 4.19
C SER A 172 22.83 -11.42 4.87
N GLN A 173 22.91 -10.35 4.09
CA GLN A 173 22.54 -9.00 4.53
C GLN A 173 21.02 -8.86 4.52
N THR A 174 20.45 -8.19 5.52
CA THR A 174 19.03 -7.82 5.52
C THR A 174 18.79 -6.61 4.61
N PRO A 175 17.56 -6.40 4.10
CA PRO A 175 17.23 -5.17 3.37
C PRO A 175 17.49 -3.90 4.17
N PHE A 176 17.32 -3.94 5.48
CA PHE A 176 17.53 -2.78 6.35
C PHE A 176 19.01 -2.42 6.50
N GLU A 177 19.90 -3.41 6.50
CA GLU A 177 21.35 -3.20 6.50
C GLU A 177 21.88 -2.81 5.10
N ALA A 178 21.21 -3.26 4.04
CA ALA A 178 21.57 -2.94 2.66
C ALA A 178 21.04 -1.57 2.20
N LEU A 179 20.12 -0.98 2.96
CA LEU A 179 19.55 0.32 2.65
C LEU A 179 20.58 1.42 2.92
N ILE A 180 21.01 2.11 1.88
CA ILE A 180 21.99 3.21 1.98
C ILE A 180 21.33 4.53 1.61
N LEU A 181 21.74 5.61 2.28
CA LEU A 181 21.39 6.97 1.87
C LEU A 181 22.47 7.48 0.92
N GLN A 182 22.14 7.66 -0.36
CA GLN A 182 23.06 8.19 -1.37
C GLN A 182 22.44 9.44 -1.97
N ASN A 183 23.16 10.56 -1.93
CA ASN A 183 22.68 11.86 -2.42
C ASN A 183 21.32 12.31 -1.83
N GLY A 184 21.03 11.92 -0.59
CA GLY A 184 19.75 12.21 0.07
C GLY A 184 18.62 11.23 -0.25
N GLU A 185 18.82 10.28 -1.17
CA GLU A 185 17.83 9.26 -1.51
C GLU A 185 18.13 7.91 -0.83
N LEU A 186 17.07 7.17 -0.47
CA LEU A 186 17.18 5.80 0.06
C LEU A 186 17.34 4.80 -1.09
N HIS A 187 18.51 4.18 -1.21
CA HIS A 187 18.79 3.14 -2.20
C HIS A 187 18.86 1.76 -1.57
N LEU A 188 18.12 0.82 -2.17
CA LEU A 188 18.27 -0.60 -1.94
C LEU A 188 18.88 -1.23 -3.20
N PRO A 189 19.89 -2.12 -3.09
CA PRO A 189 20.45 -2.81 -4.24
C PRO A 189 19.39 -3.56 -5.07
N GLU A 190 19.36 -3.30 -6.39
CA GLU A 190 18.46 -3.99 -7.32
C GLU A 190 18.95 -5.41 -7.62
N ASP A 191 18.01 -6.35 -7.79
CA ASP A 191 18.25 -7.76 -8.15
C ASP A 191 19.21 -8.53 -7.22
N GLN A 192 19.49 -7.98 -6.03
CA GLN A 192 20.22 -8.67 -4.98
C GLN A 192 19.26 -9.57 -4.17
N PRO A 193 19.62 -10.83 -3.90
CA PRO A 193 18.80 -11.72 -3.09
C PRO A 193 18.91 -11.38 -1.60
N PHE A 194 17.76 -11.20 -0.96
CA PHE A 194 17.60 -11.11 0.48
C PHE A 194 17.00 -12.43 0.97
N GLN A 195 17.86 -13.28 1.53
CA GLN A 195 17.51 -14.67 1.86
C GLN A 195 17.12 -14.81 3.32
N MET A 196 16.04 -15.54 3.57
CA MET A 196 15.62 -15.95 4.91
C MET A 196 15.38 -17.45 4.92
N GLU A 197 15.64 -18.08 6.05
CA GLU A 197 15.43 -19.51 6.24
C GLU A 197 14.71 -19.81 7.55
N SER A 198 13.96 -20.90 7.56
CA SER A 198 13.31 -21.46 8.75
C SER A 198 13.29 -22.97 8.69
N ILE A 199 13.50 -23.60 9.85
CA ILE A 199 13.26 -25.03 10.05
C ILE A 199 12.02 -25.16 10.93
N PHE A 200 10.98 -25.79 10.40
CA PHE A 200 9.74 -26.07 11.12
C PHE A 200 9.91 -27.24 12.09
N ASP A 201 9.01 -27.37 13.08
CA ASP A 201 9.09 -28.42 14.12
C ASP A 201 9.01 -29.83 13.53
N ASN A 202 8.42 -29.96 12.33
CA ASN A 202 8.37 -31.21 11.58
C ASN A 202 9.64 -31.51 10.77
N GLY A 203 10.72 -30.75 10.99
CA GLY A 203 12.02 -30.89 10.34
C GLY A 203 12.11 -30.29 8.94
N ARG A 204 11.03 -29.71 8.41
CA ARG A 204 11.04 -29.14 7.07
C ARG A 204 11.77 -27.82 7.02
N HIS A 205 12.52 -27.65 5.94
CA HIS A 205 13.30 -26.46 5.70
C HIS A 205 12.62 -25.57 4.66
N LEU A 206 12.33 -24.33 5.02
CA LEU A 206 11.82 -23.30 4.13
C LEU A 206 12.87 -22.23 3.91
N LEU A 207 13.27 -22.03 2.65
CA LEU A 207 14.10 -20.93 2.20
C LEU A 207 13.26 -19.95 1.39
N VAL A 208 13.34 -18.67 1.74
CA VAL A 208 12.72 -17.56 1.02
C VAL A 208 13.83 -16.68 0.42
N ASP A 209 13.80 -16.46 -0.89
CA ASP A 209 14.64 -15.51 -1.60
C ASP A 209 13.76 -14.36 -2.11
N LEU A 210 13.97 -13.15 -1.58
CA LEU A 210 13.27 -11.94 -1.99
C LEU A 210 14.23 -11.02 -2.75
N ARG A 211 13.80 -10.49 -3.90
CA ARG A 211 14.56 -9.55 -4.72
C ARG A 211 13.75 -8.31 -5.01
N TYR A 212 14.36 -7.14 -4.82
CA TYR A 212 13.79 -5.85 -5.20
C TYR A 212 14.20 -5.52 -6.62
N GLN A 213 13.22 -5.13 -7.46
CA GLN A 213 13.44 -4.70 -8.83
C GLN A 213 14.27 -5.70 -9.66
N ALA A 214 13.95 -6.99 -9.51
CA ALA A 214 14.66 -8.08 -10.16
C ALA A 214 14.56 -7.97 -11.69
N ARG A 215 15.65 -8.28 -12.39
CA ARG A 215 15.65 -8.33 -13.86
C ARG A 215 15.43 -9.76 -14.31
N GLU A 216 14.29 -10.00 -14.95
CA GLU A 216 13.86 -11.33 -15.36
C GLU A 216 13.55 -11.30 -16.87
N ALA A 217 14.55 -11.69 -17.67
CA ALA A 217 14.59 -11.43 -19.12
C ALA A 217 14.45 -9.92 -19.41
N ASP A 218 13.56 -9.52 -20.32
CA ASP A 218 13.30 -8.11 -20.68
C ASP A 218 12.28 -7.43 -19.76
N LEU A 219 11.89 -8.09 -18.66
CA LEU A 219 10.90 -7.59 -17.72
C LEU A 219 11.54 -7.29 -16.36
N LYS A 220 11.02 -6.25 -15.70
CA LYS A 220 11.49 -5.78 -14.39
C LYS A 220 10.30 -5.72 -13.42
N PRO A 221 9.88 -6.85 -12.81
CA PRO A 221 8.97 -6.82 -11.68
C PRO A 221 9.56 -6.09 -10.48
N ASP A 222 8.73 -5.42 -9.68
CA ASP A 222 9.20 -4.67 -8.52
C ASP A 222 9.66 -5.59 -7.39
N ILE A 223 9.04 -6.76 -7.26
CA ILE A 223 9.41 -7.76 -6.26
C ILE A 223 9.30 -9.16 -6.85
N VAL A 224 10.34 -9.99 -6.66
CA VAL A 224 10.29 -11.43 -6.93
C VAL A 224 10.52 -12.18 -5.63
N MET A 225 9.66 -13.15 -5.35
CA MET A 225 9.81 -14.07 -4.22
C MET A 225 9.97 -15.49 -4.75
N ARG A 226 11.04 -16.19 -4.35
CA ARG A 226 11.21 -17.63 -4.57
C ARG A 226 11.12 -18.34 -3.22
N LEU A 227 10.21 -19.31 -3.12
CA LEU A 227 10.06 -20.19 -1.97
C LEU A 227 10.65 -21.54 -2.34
N THR A 228 11.60 -22.04 -1.55
CA THR A 228 12.18 -23.37 -1.71
C THR A 228 11.93 -24.20 -0.45
N ILE A 229 11.27 -25.34 -0.61
CA ILE A 229 10.94 -26.27 0.47
C ILE A 229 11.84 -27.49 0.33
N ASP A 230 12.48 -27.86 1.43
CA ASP A 230 13.36 -29.04 1.56
C ASP A 230 14.39 -29.12 0.42
N HIS A 231 14.90 -27.97 -0.01
CA HIS A 231 15.88 -27.80 -1.10
C HIS A 231 15.49 -28.37 -2.48
N THR A 232 14.25 -28.83 -2.66
CA THR A 232 13.85 -29.60 -3.85
C THR A 232 12.69 -28.97 -4.57
N PHE A 233 11.73 -28.40 -3.84
CA PHE A 233 10.53 -27.82 -4.40
C PHE A 233 10.63 -26.30 -4.39
N THR A 234 10.76 -25.70 -5.57
CA THR A 234 10.82 -24.23 -5.71
C THR A 234 9.58 -23.68 -6.40
N ARG A 235 9.03 -22.59 -5.86
CA ARG A 235 7.95 -21.81 -6.45
C ARG A 235 8.33 -20.35 -6.53
N LYS A 236 7.98 -19.71 -7.65
CA LYS A 236 8.24 -18.30 -7.94
C LYS A 236 6.94 -17.51 -7.88
N PHE A 237 6.99 -16.35 -7.25
CA PHE A 237 5.90 -15.40 -7.15
C PHE A 237 6.40 -14.01 -7.52
N VAL A 238 5.53 -13.22 -8.15
CA VAL A 238 5.86 -11.90 -8.64
C VAL A 238 4.90 -10.87 -8.06
N PHE A 239 5.44 -9.72 -7.67
CA PHE A 239 4.64 -8.59 -7.22
C PHE A 239 5.10 -7.33 -7.92
N ASP A 240 4.13 -6.47 -8.19
CA ASP A 240 4.34 -5.18 -8.82
C ASP A 240 3.54 -4.14 -8.02
N ALA A 241 4.20 -3.08 -7.57
CA ALA A 241 3.58 -2.09 -6.70
C ALA A 241 3.17 -0.87 -7.51
N LYS A 242 1.91 -0.48 -7.37
CA LYS A 242 1.30 0.62 -8.09
C LYS A 242 0.68 1.58 -7.09
N TYR A 243 1.32 2.75 -6.92
CA TYR A 243 0.70 3.86 -6.19
C TYR A 243 -0.50 4.38 -6.99
N ARG A 244 -1.71 4.06 -6.51
CA ARG A 244 -2.98 4.19 -7.24
C ARG A 244 -4.07 4.75 -6.37
N ASN A 245 -4.99 5.43 -7.03
CA ASN A 245 -6.29 5.80 -6.51
C ASN A 245 -7.34 5.40 -7.56
N TYR A 246 -7.68 4.12 -7.60
CA TYR A 246 -8.57 3.60 -8.64
C TYR A 246 -9.98 4.21 -8.59
N ARG A 247 -10.40 4.76 -7.45
CA ARG A 247 -11.66 5.51 -7.36
C ARG A 247 -11.66 6.74 -8.27
N GLY A 248 -10.53 7.45 -8.36
CA GLY A 248 -10.37 8.60 -9.24
C GLY A 248 -9.92 8.24 -10.65
N GLN A 249 -9.14 7.15 -10.79
CA GLN A 249 -8.59 6.72 -12.07
C GLN A 249 -9.56 5.86 -12.90
N GLY A 250 -10.59 5.32 -12.26
CA GLY A 250 -11.57 4.45 -12.89
C GLY A 250 -11.15 2.98 -12.92
N VAL A 251 -12.14 2.16 -13.26
CA VAL A 251 -12.05 0.70 -13.31
C VAL A 251 -11.18 0.18 -14.46
N ASP A 252 -11.07 0.92 -15.56
CA ASP A 252 -10.18 0.61 -16.68
C ASP A 252 -8.73 0.43 -16.19
N GLN A 253 -8.27 1.35 -15.34
CA GLN A 253 -6.92 1.33 -14.79
C GLN A 253 -6.71 0.12 -13.86
N PHE A 254 -7.71 -0.20 -13.04
CA PHE A 254 -7.69 -1.38 -12.18
C PHE A 254 -7.58 -2.67 -13.02
N VAL A 255 -8.41 -2.80 -14.05
CA VAL A 255 -8.38 -3.95 -14.97
C VAL A 255 -7.06 -4.03 -15.72
N GLN A 256 -6.51 -2.90 -16.17
CA GLN A 256 -5.22 -2.86 -16.82
C GLN A 256 -4.08 -3.31 -15.90
N ASP A 257 -4.11 -2.91 -14.62
CA ASP A 257 -3.08 -3.34 -13.67
C ASP A 257 -3.24 -4.83 -13.29
N VAL A 258 -4.46 -5.33 -13.04
CA VAL A 258 -4.67 -6.75 -12.73
C VAL A 258 -4.40 -7.65 -13.95
N TYR A 259 -5.03 -7.35 -15.07
CA TYR A 259 -5.03 -8.21 -16.24
C TYR A 259 -3.83 -7.95 -17.15
N GLY A 260 -3.56 -6.67 -17.45
CA GLY A 260 -2.45 -6.26 -18.29
C GLY A 260 -1.10 -6.48 -17.60
N THR A 261 -0.97 -6.06 -16.33
CA THR A 261 0.29 -6.18 -15.59
C THR A 261 0.42 -7.54 -14.90
N ALA A 262 -0.43 -7.87 -13.93
CA ALA A 262 -0.24 -9.09 -13.14
C ALA A 262 -0.32 -10.37 -13.99
N ARG A 263 -1.36 -10.51 -14.83
CA ARG A 263 -1.53 -11.69 -15.68
C ARG A 263 -0.64 -11.65 -16.94
N PHE A 264 -0.91 -10.74 -17.87
CA PHE A 264 -0.27 -10.80 -19.18
C PHE A 264 1.22 -10.43 -19.16
N LYS A 265 1.60 -9.40 -18.40
CA LYS A 265 3.00 -8.97 -18.35
C LYS A 265 3.86 -9.96 -17.56
N TYR A 266 3.40 -10.42 -16.39
CA TYR A 266 4.25 -11.25 -15.52
C TYR A 266 3.88 -12.73 -15.48
N LEU A 267 2.62 -13.08 -15.24
CA LEU A 267 2.23 -14.50 -15.13
C LEU A 267 2.47 -15.30 -16.41
N GLU A 268 2.11 -14.74 -17.57
CA GLU A 268 2.14 -15.48 -18.85
C GLU A 268 3.45 -15.29 -19.64
N LYS A 269 4.16 -14.18 -19.50
CA LYS A 269 5.34 -13.86 -20.33
C LYS A 269 6.69 -14.17 -19.69
N LEU A 270 6.79 -14.34 -18.37
CA LEU A 270 8.07 -14.63 -17.73
C LEU A 270 8.52 -16.08 -18.04
N PRO A 271 9.81 -16.32 -18.38
CA PRO A 271 10.29 -17.63 -18.81
C PRO A 271 10.08 -18.77 -17.79
N GLU A 272 10.36 -18.51 -16.52
CA GLU A 272 10.19 -19.48 -15.42
C GLU A 272 8.74 -19.57 -14.91
N GLN A 273 7.77 -19.02 -15.65
CA GLN A 273 6.34 -18.92 -15.34
C GLN A 273 6.01 -18.91 -13.83
N PRO A 274 5.87 -17.73 -13.21
CA PRO A 274 5.57 -17.68 -11.79
C PRO A 274 4.25 -18.42 -11.50
N LYS A 275 4.15 -18.99 -10.30
CA LYS A 275 2.96 -19.70 -9.84
C LYS A 275 1.79 -18.73 -9.67
N ALA A 276 2.08 -17.54 -9.14
CA ALA A 276 1.14 -16.43 -9.08
C ALA A 276 1.82 -15.06 -9.21
N SER A 277 1.05 -14.05 -9.62
CA SER A 277 1.51 -12.67 -9.77
C SER A 277 0.46 -11.66 -9.27
N PHE A 278 0.83 -10.74 -8.39
CA PHE A 278 -0.12 -9.77 -7.81
C PHE A 278 0.34 -8.32 -7.98
N VAL A 279 -0.62 -7.40 -8.02
CA VAL A 279 -0.35 -5.96 -7.90
C VAL A 279 -0.60 -5.49 -6.47
N PHE A 280 0.35 -4.82 -5.84
CA PHE A 280 0.10 -4.07 -4.61
C PHE A 280 -0.37 -2.65 -4.94
N HIS A 281 -1.41 -2.16 -4.26
CA HIS A 281 -1.92 -0.81 -4.52
C HIS A 281 -2.37 -0.06 -3.27
N THR A 282 -2.44 1.27 -3.37
CA THR A 282 -2.84 2.16 -2.27
C THR A 282 -4.33 2.49 -2.20
N THR A 283 -5.15 1.94 -3.10
CA THR A 283 -6.59 2.23 -3.10
C THR A 283 -7.29 1.61 -1.88
N TYR A 284 -7.84 2.48 -1.01
CA TYR A 284 -8.54 2.10 0.23
C TYR A 284 -9.96 1.54 0.02
N ALA A 285 -10.60 1.82 -1.12
CA ALA A 285 -12.01 1.50 -1.31
C ALA A 285 -12.27 -0.02 -1.36
N THR A 286 -13.34 -0.45 -0.71
CA THR A 286 -13.88 -1.81 -0.82
C THR A 286 -14.21 -2.11 -2.27
N GLY A 287 -13.80 -3.28 -2.78
CA GLY A 287 -14.02 -3.70 -4.17
C GLY A 287 -12.79 -3.67 -5.07
N PHE A 288 -11.66 -3.14 -4.57
CA PHE A 288 -10.39 -3.15 -5.30
C PHE A 288 -9.41 -4.25 -4.89
N ASP A 289 -9.67 -4.92 -3.77
CA ASP A 289 -8.98 -6.16 -3.46
C ASP A 289 -9.56 -7.28 -4.35
N TYR A 290 -8.70 -7.89 -5.16
CA TYR A 290 -9.04 -9.04 -6.00
C TYR A 290 -7.97 -10.11 -5.82
N TRP A 291 -8.35 -11.23 -5.24
CA TRP A 291 -7.45 -12.33 -4.87
C TRP A 291 -7.39 -13.43 -5.94
N GLY A 292 -8.09 -13.28 -7.06
CA GLY A 292 -8.23 -14.34 -8.07
C GLY A 292 -9.22 -15.44 -7.66
N GLU A 293 -10.19 -15.08 -6.82
CA GLU A 293 -11.20 -15.96 -6.25
C GLU A 293 -12.39 -16.22 -7.19
N ALA A 294 -12.56 -15.35 -8.19
CA ALA A 294 -13.60 -15.41 -9.21
C ALA A 294 -13.05 -14.87 -10.53
N PRO A 295 -13.74 -15.04 -11.66
CA PRO A 295 -13.36 -14.37 -12.90
C PRO A 295 -13.29 -12.85 -12.70
N LEU A 296 -12.24 -12.21 -13.22
CA LEU A 296 -12.04 -10.76 -13.06
C LEU A 296 -13.25 -9.95 -13.55
N TYR A 297 -13.89 -10.40 -14.64
CA TYR A 297 -15.13 -9.80 -15.13
C TYR A 297 -16.21 -9.72 -14.06
N GLN A 298 -16.38 -10.81 -13.30
CA GLN A 298 -17.37 -10.89 -12.26
C GLN A 298 -16.99 -10.01 -11.06
N ALA A 299 -15.72 -10.02 -10.64
CA ALA A 299 -15.25 -9.15 -9.57
C ALA A 299 -15.47 -7.66 -9.89
N VAL A 300 -15.25 -7.27 -11.16
CA VAL A 300 -15.55 -5.91 -11.63
C VAL A 300 -17.05 -5.63 -11.64
N LEU A 301 -17.89 -6.56 -12.09
CA LEU A 301 -19.34 -6.40 -12.04
C LEU A 301 -19.88 -6.21 -10.61
N ASP A 302 -19.26 -6.85 -9.63
CA ASP A 302 -19.69 -6.75 -8.24
C ASP A 302 -19.25 -5.42 -7.60
N ALA A 303 -18.09 -4.90 -8.01
CA ALA A 303 -17.54 -3.65 -7.47
C ALA A 303 -18.10 -2.38 -8.16
N TYR A 304 -18.68 -2.50 -9.36
CA TYR A 304 -19.07 -1.37 -10.21
C TYR A 304 -20.47 -1.47 -10.78
N ASN A 305 -20.99 -0.35 -11.30
CA ASN A 305 -22.23 -0.38 -12.06
C ASN A 305 -22.08 -1.32 -13.27
N LYS A 306 -23.10 -2.18 -13.47
CA LYS A 306 -23.22 -3.11 -14.58
C LYS A 306 -22.98 -2.46 -15.94
N ASP A 307 -23.37 -1.19 -16.12
CA ASP A 307 -23.16 -0.47 -17.38
C ASP A 307 -21.68 -0.10 -17.62
N GLU A 308 -20.97 0.33 -16.58
CA GLU A 308 -19.53 0.64 -16.65
C GLU A 308 -18.72 -0.64 -16.90
N ALA A 309 -18.99 -1.70 -16.13
CA ALA A 309 -18.38 -3.00 -16.36
C ALA A 309 -18.67 -3.49 -17.79
N ASN A 310 -19.93 -3.42 -18.26
CA ASN A 310 -20.25 -3.80 -19.63
C ASN A 310 -19.48 -2.96 -20.65
N LYS A 311 -19.34 -1.64 -20.45
CA LYS A 311 -18.60 -0.75 -21.36
C LYS A 311 -17.15 -1.21 -21.49
N LEU A 312 -16.44 -1.45 -20.38
CA LEU A 312 -15.06 -1.94 -20.35
C LEU A 312 -14.85 -3.20 -21.18
N PHE A 313 -15.70 -4.21 -20.93
CA PHE A 313 -15.57 -5.52 -21.54
C PHE A 313 -16.27 -5.61 -22.90
N ARG A 314 -16.89 -4.51 -23.37
CA ARG A 314 -17.43 -4.31 -24.73
C ARG A 314 -16.52 -3.47 -25.62
N VAL A 315 -15.48 -2.79 -25.09
CA VAL A 315 -14.54 -2.05 -25.93
C VAL A 315 -13.87 -3.03 -26.91
N LYS A 316 -14.28 -2.94 -28.18
CA LYS A 316 -13.57 -3.53 -29.31
C LYS A 316 -12.15 -2.96 -29.29
N LEU A 317 -11.15 -3.84 -29.22
CA LEU A 317 -9.77 -3.52 -29.56
C LEU A 317 -9.73 -2.99 -31.00
N GLY A 318 -9.81 -1.67 -31.16
CA GLY A 318 -9.71 -0.98 -32.45
C GLY A 318 -8.30 -0.98 -33.05
N SER A 319 -7.45 -1.97 -32.74
CA SER A 319 -6.04 -1.98 -33.11
C SER A 319 -5.52 -3.34 -33.64
N GLY A 320 -6.40 -4.21 -34.14
CA GLY A 320 -5.98 -5.34 -34.99
C GLY A 320 -5.23 -6.49 -34.30
N ILE A 321 -5.17 -6.53 -32.97
CA ILE A 321 -4.72 -7.71 -32.21
C ILE A 321 -5.96 -8.34 -31.56
N GLU A 322 -6.61 -9.24 -32.29
CA GLU A 322 -7.83 -9.92 -31.89
C GLU A 322 -7.56 -11.04 -30.87
N LYS A 323 -7.60 -10.72 -29.58
CA LYS A 323 -8.25 -11.62 -28.62
C LYS A 323 -9.19 -10.80 -27.75
N PRO A 324 -10.52 -11.03 -27.80
CA PRO A 324 -11.45 -10.32 -26.94
C PRO A 324 -11.11 -10.64 -25.48
N MET A 325 -10.78 -9.60 -24.71
CA MET A 325 -10.55 -9.67 -23.25
C MET A 325 -11.66 -10.49 -22.56
N LYS A 326 -12.87 -10.41 -23.11
CA LYS A 326 -14.11 -11.08 -22.72
C LYS A 326 -14.05 -12.61 -22.58
N LEU A 327 -13.22 -13.36 -23.31
CA LEU A 327 -13.20 -14.83 -23.16
C LEU A 327 -12.25 -15.31 -22.06
N GLN A 328 -11.14 -14.62 -21.83
CA GLN A 328 -10.11 -15.04 -20.88
C GLN A 328 -10.27 -14.40 -19.49
N SER A 329 -10.87 -13.20 -19.39
CA SER A 329 -11.25 -12.59 -18.10
C SER A 329 -12.48 -13.24 -17.45
N CYS A 330 -13.17 -14.11 -18.16
CA CYS A 330 -14.31 -14.90 -17.70
C CYS A 330 -13.91 -16.28 -17.15
N SER A 331 -12.62 -16.65 -17.25
CA SER A 331 -12.10 -17.87 -16.65
C SER A 331 -11.70 -17.65 -15.19
N PHE A 332 -11.91 -18.68 -14.40
CA PHE A 332 -11.44 -18.79 -13.03
C PHE A 332 -9.90 -18.85 -13.02
N SER A 333 -9.25 -18.06 -12.16
CA SER A 333 -7.80 -17.87 -12.19
C SER A 333 -7.04 -18.73 -11.17
N GLY A 334 -7.73 -19.37 -10.23
CA GLY A 334 -7.13 -20.20 -9.19
C GLY A 334 -6.18 -19.43 -8.30
N HIS A 335 -6.52 -18.18 -7.96
CA HIS A 335 -5.64 -17.27 -7.22
C HIS A 335 -4.26 -17.05 -7.86
N ARG A 336 -4.12 -17.26 -9.18
CA ARG A 336 -2.82 -17.09 -9.88
C ARG A 336 -2.51 -15.63 -10.18
N TYR A 337 -3.49 -14.75 -10.14
CA TYR A 337 -3.23 -13.32 -10.23
C TYR A 337 -4.28 -12.48 -9.52
N GLY A 338 -3.90 -11.26 -9.15
CA GLY A 338 -4.78 -10.38 -8.40
C GLY A 338 -4.24 -8.97 -8.15
N ALA A 339 -4.95 -8.22 -7.32
CA ALA A 339 -4.59 -6.92 -6.79
C ALA A 339 -4.91 -6.88 -5.29
N ILE A 340 -3.96 -6.43 -4.48
CA ILE A 340 -4.04 -6.45 -3.02
C ILE A 340 -3.74 -5.05 -2.51
N SER A 341 -4.64 -4.49 -1.71
CA SER A 341 -4.43 -3.19 -1.10
C SER A 341 -3.38 -3.26 0.02
N LEU A 342 -2.37 -2.39 -0.07
CA LEU A 342 -1.41 -2.11 1.00
C LEU A 342 -1.26 -0.59 1.12
N ILE A 343 -1.60 -0.04 2.28
CA ILE A 343 -1.82 1.40 2.49
C ILE A 343 -0.81 1.93 3.52
N PRO A 344 0.10 2.83 3.13
CA PRO A 344 1.02 3.45 4.08
C PRO A 344 0.27 4.24 5.17
N GLY A 345 0.73 4.11 6.42
CA GLY A 345 0.18 4.88 7.55
C GLY A 345 -1.17 4.42 8.08
N GLU A 346 -1.67 3.24 7.68
CA GLU A 346 -2.95 2.74 8.19
C GLU A 346 -2.86 2.31 9.67
N ASP A 347 -3.73 2.89 10.51
CA ASP A 347 -3.84 2.65 11.95
C ASP A 347 -4.43 1.28 12.31
N LYS A 348 -4.11 0.80 13.51
CA LYS A 348 -4.54 -0.50 14.09
C LYS A 348 -6.06 -0.68 14.20
N ASP A 349 -6.84 0.40 14.22
CA ASP A 349 -8.29 0.36 14.52
C ASP A 349 -9.19 -0.02 13.32
N ARG A 350 -8.61 -0.50 12.22
CA ARG A 350 -9.36 -0.79 10.98
C ARG A 350 -9.46 -2.29 10.71
N GLN A 351 -10.63 -2.71 10.23
CA GLN A 351 -10.99 -4.10 9.89
C GLN A 351 -10.14 -4.73 8.76
N ARG A 352 -9.15 -4.02 8.20
CA ARG A 352 -8.28 -4.50 7.12
C ARG A 352 -6.87 -3.91 7.27
N THR A 353 -6.13 -4.38 8.25
CA THR A 353 -4.75 -3.91 8.42
C THR A 353 -3.86 -4.49 7.31
N ASN A 354 -2.82 -3.77 6.90
CA ASN A 354 -1.75 -4.30 6.03
C ASN A 354 -1.23 -5.67 6.51
N ARG A 355 -1.18 -5.86 7.83
CA ARG A 355 -0.75 -7.12 8.45
C ARG A 355 -1.66 -8.28 8.07
N GLU A 356 -2.97 -8.09 8.09
CA GLU A 356 -3.94 -9.11 7.73
C GLU A 356 -3.87 -9.47 6.24
N GLN A 357 -3.72 -8.47 5.38
CA GLN A 357 -3.55 -8.69 3.94
C GLN A 357 -2.27 -9.50 3.65
N LEU A 358 -1.16 -9.16 4.32
CA LEU A 358 0.10 -9.89 4.18
C LEU A 358 0.02 -11.30 4.77
N ARG A 359 -0.66 -11.50 5.91
CA ARG A 359 -0.94 -12.85 6.45
C ARG A 359 -1.73 -13.70 5.47
N LYS A 360 -2.82 -13.14 4.95
CA LYS A 360 -3.68 -13.78 3.95
C LYS A 360 -2.88 -14.16 2.71
N LEU A 361 -2.01 -13.26 2.24
CA LEU A 361 -1.08 -13.53 1.15
C LEU A 361 -0.14 -14.67 1.49
N LEU A 362 0.57 -14.64 2.62
CA LEU A 362 1.53 -15.70 2.99
C LEU A 362 0.86 -17.07 3.12
N HIS A 363 -0.35 -17.15 3.68
CA HIS A 363 -1.15 -18.38 3.68
C HIS A 363 -1.46 -18.86 2.25
N LEU A 364 -1.87 -17.95 1.37
CA LEU A 364 -2.13 -18.27 -0.02
C LEU A 364 -0.87 -18.78 -0.74
N LEU A 365 0.30 -18.18 -0.52
CA LEU A 365 1.54 -18.63 -1.13
C LEU A 365 1.98 -20.01 -0.60
N LEU A 366 1.99 -20.18 0.72
CA LEU A 366 2.55 -21.35 1.40
C LEU A 366 1.59 -22.54 1.45
N GLN A 367 0.33 -22.32 1.83
CA GLN A 367 -0.62 -23.42 2.08
C GLN A 367 -1.49 -23.73 0.87
N TYR A 368 -1.70 -22.79 -0.06
CA TYR A 368 -2.46 -23.03 -1.29
C TYR A 368 -1.52 -23.30 -2.48
N HIS A 369 -0.61 -22.39 -2.81
CA HIS A 369 0.23 -22.51 -4.02
C HIS A 369 1.41 -23.48 -3.91
N CYS A 370 1.90 -23.75 -2.69
CA CYS A 370 2.96 -24.73 -2.45
C CYS A 370 2.45 -26.12 -2.03
N SER A 371 1.13 -26.28 -1.89
CA SER A 371 0.50 -27.58 -1.64
C SER A 371 0.05 -28.15 -2.99
N ASP A 372 0.90 -28.89 -3.70
CA ASP A 372 0.55 -29.57 -4.96
C ASP A 372 -0.39 -30.77 -4.67
N VAL A 373 -1.63 -30.48 -4.25
CA VAL A 373 -2.59 -31.51 -3.88
C VAL A 373 -3.59 -31.69 -5.02
N THR A 374 -3.20 -32.46 -6.02
CA THR A 374 -4.21 -33.22 -6.77
C THR A 374 -4.59 -34.43 -5.91
N TYR A 375 -5.74 -34.33 -5.24
CA TYR A 375 -6.31 -35.31 -4.31
C TYR A 375 -6.27 -36.79 -4.79
N TYR A 376 -6.22 -37.03 -6.11
CA TYR A 376 -6.18 -38.38 -6.67
C TYR A 376 -4.81 -39.08 -6.64
N SER A 377 -3.72 -38.36 -6.40
CA SER A 377 -2.39 -38.97 -6.16
C SER A 377 -2.29 -39.60 -4.75
N LEU A 378 -3.19 -39.21 -3.84
CA LEU A 378 -3.12 -39.52 -2.40
C LEU A 378 -3.26 -41.01 -2.05
N LYS A 379 -3.83 -41.83 -2.93
CA LYS A 379 -4.15 -43.24 -2.59
C LYS A 379 -3.10 -44.27 -3.02
N LYS A 380 -2.02 -43.89 -3.70
CA LYS A 380 -1.11 -44.89 -4.31
C LYS A 380 0.38 -44.81 -4.00
N SER A 381 0.87 -43.82 -3.25
CA SER A 381 2.26 -43.86 -2.81
C SER A 381 2.44 -43.37 -1.39
N SER A 382 3.02 -44.23 -0.55
CA SER A 382 3.56 -43.97 0.78
C SER A 382 4.69 -42.94 0.83
N ALA A 383 4.87 -42.14 -0.23
CA ALA A 383 5.83 -41.06 -0.26
C ALA A 383 5.17 -39.79 0.31
N SER A 384 5.61 -39.45 1.52
CA SER A 384 5.37 -38.28 2.35
C SER A 384 5.77 -36.94 1.71
N LEU A 385 5.52 -36.77 0.41
CA LEU A 385 6.01 -35.65 -0.40
C LEU A 385 5.31 -34.33 -0.01
N PHE A 386 6.05 -33.49 0.72
CA PHE A 386 6.01 -32.02 0.67
C PHE A 386 4.68 -31.28 0.91
N ARG A 387 3.90 -31.63 1.94
CA ARG A 387 2.66 -30.86 2.25
C ARG A 387 2.81 -29.80 3.32
N LEU A 388 2.88 -28.53 2.94
CA LEU A 388 2.76 -27.42 3.92
C LEU A 388 1.31 -27.21 4.38
N GLU A 389 0.36 -27.91 3.76
CA GLU A 389 -1.08 -27.81 4.08
C GLU A 389 -1.40 -28.04 5.56
N ASN A 390 -0.65 -28.91 6.24
CA ASN A 390 -0.82 -29.23 7.65
C ASN A 390 0.24 -28.56 8.54
N THR A 391 1.06 -27.66 7.99
CA THR A 391 2.05 -26.91 8.78
C THR A 391 1.45 -25.55 9.12
N CYS A 392 1.38 -25.23 10.41
CA CYS A 392 0.95 -23.90 10.83
C CYS A 392 2.06 -22.90 10.56
N ILE A 393 1.78 -21.89 9.73
CA ILE A 393 2.79 -20.90 9.35
C ILE A 393 3.30 -20.08 10.54
N TYR A 394 2.50 -19.90 11.60
CA TYR A 394 2.85 -19.03 12.73
C TYR A 394 3.71 -19.71 13.80
N CYS A 395 3.49 -21.01 14.05
CA CYS A 395 4.27 -21.76 15.05
C CYS A 395 5.31 -22.70 14.44
N GLY A 396 5.18 -23.09 13.17
CA GLY A 396 6.02 -24.11 12.52
C GLY A 396 5.65 -25.54 12.91
N CYS A 397 4.68 -25.71 13.80
CA CYS A 397 4.21 -26.99 14.28
C CYS A 397 3.23 -27.65 13.30
N THR A 398 3.26 -28.99 13.26
CA THR A 398 2.27 -29.79 12.51
C THR A 398 0.91 -29.63 13.18
N ALA A 399 -0.07 -29.17 12.43
CA ALA A 399 -1.45 -29.10 12.89
C ALA A 399 -2.04 -30.49 13.04
N THR A 400 -2.89 -30.62 14.06
CA THR A 400 -3.74 -31.79 14.26
C THR A 400 -4.91 -31.72 13.28
N GLU A 401 -5.16 -32.83 12.60
CA GLU A 401 -6.39 -33.01 11.86
C GLU A 401 -7.52 -33.27 12.85
N VAL A 402 -8.43 -32.31 12.99
CA VAL A 402 -9.52 -32.36 13.97
C VAL A 402 -10.73 -33.10 13.39
N ALA A 403 -10.91 -33.05 12.07
CA ALA A 403 -11.96 -33.76 11.36
C ALA A 403 -11.61 -33.97 9.87
N ASP A 404 -11.83 -35.20 9.37
CA ASP A 404 -11.95 -35.51 7.94
C ASP A 404 -13.43 -35.70 7.60
N TYR A 405 -13.98 -34.80 6.80
CA TYR A 405 -15.36 -34.94 6.35
C TYR A 405 -15.45 -35.74 5.05
N LYS A 406 -15.39 -37.08 5.17
CA LYS A 406 -15.62 -38.04 4.07
C LYS A 406 -14.83 -37.69 2.78
N GLY A 407 -13.60 -37.19 2.91
CA GLY A 407 -12.77 -36.81 1.77
C GLY A 407 -13.21 -35.55 1.01
N ARG A 408 -13.97 -34.65 1.66
CA ARG A 408 -14.43 -33.38 1.07
C ARG A 408 -13.79 -32.15 1.70
N GLY A 409 -13.23 -32.29 2.89
CA GLY A 409 -12.43 -31.26 3.50
C GLY A 409 -11.76 -31.75 4.78
N VAL A 410 -10.61 -31.15 5.08
CA VAL A 410 -9.78 -31.46 6.24
C VAL A 410 -9.66 -30.22 7.11
N TYR A 411 -9.98 -30.37 8.38
CA TYR A 411 -9.88 -29.30 9.38
C TYR A 411 -8.54 -29.42 10.11
N TYR A 412 -7.73 -28.39 10.01
CA TYR A 412 -6.43 -28.32 10.65
C TYR A 412 -6.47 -27.31 11.78
N GLN A 413 -6.15 -27.76 12.99
CA GLN A 413 -5.95 -26.89 14.14
C GLN A 413 -4.51 -26.98 14.60
N CYS A 414 -3.88 -25.83 14.75
CA CYS A 414 -2.56 -25.75 15.33
C CYS A 414 -2.61 -26.08 16.83
N PRO A 415 -1.88 -27.10 17.33
CA PRO A 415 -1.90 -27.44 18.76
C PRO A 415 -1.26 -26.37 19.65
N LYS A 416 -0.40 -25.50 19.09
CA LYS A 416 0.36 -24.49 19.85
C LYS A 416 -0.32 -23.13 19.91
N CYS A 417 -0.74 -22.58 18.77
CA CYS A 417 -1.39 -21.27 18.69
C CYS A 417 -2.89 -21.33 18.43
N GLN A 418 -3.48 -22.53 18.36
CA GLN A 418 -4.92 -22.74 18.14
C GLN A 418 -5.48 -22.16 16.84
N PHE A 419 -4.61 -21.71 15.93
CA PHE A 419 -5.03 -21.24 14.62
C PHE A 419 -5.67 -22.38 13.83
N LEU A 420 -6.90 -22.14 13.35
CA LEU A 420 -7.72 -23.09 12.61
C LEU A 420 -7.80 -22.68 11.13
N TRP A 421 -7.62 -23.64 10.24
CA TRP A 421 -7.89 -23.49 8.81
C TRP A 421 -8.50 -24.76 8.24
N VAL A 422 -9.18 -24.61 7.11
CA VAL A 422 -9.87 -25.73 6.47
C VAL A 422 -9.45 -25.83 5.03
N LEU A 423 -9.04 -27.02 4.61
CA LEU A 423 -8.76 -27.33 3.21
C LEU A 423 -9.92 -28.14 2.64
N HIS A 424 -10.75 -27.50 1.82
CA HIS A 424 -11.83 -28.18 1.11
C HIS A 424 -11.42 -28.57 -0.30
N TYR A 425 -12.21 -29.45 -0.92
CA TYR A 425 -12.03 -29.82 -2.31
C TYR A 425 -13.31 -29.59 -3.11
N CYS A 426 -13.16 -29.02 -4.29
CA CYS A 426 -14.29 -28.80 -5.19
C CYS A 426 -14.90 -30.14 -5.64
N SER A 427 -16.20 -30.15 -5.93
CA SER A 427 -16.94 -31.39 -6.20
C SER A 427 -16.49 -32.10 -7.48
N GLN A 428 -16.19 -31.32 -8.53
CA GLN A 428 -15.92 -31.83 -9.87
C GLN A 428 -14.45 -32.26 -10.07
N GLN A 429 -13.51 -31.34 -9.83
CA GLN A 429 -12.10 -31.53 -10.20
C GLN A 429 -11.18 -31.70 -8.99
N LYS A 430 -11.74 -31.70 -7.77
CA LYS A 430 -11.00 -31.83 -6.50
C LYS A 430 -9.91 -30.77 -6.33
N HIS A 431 -10.11 -29.58 -6.87
CA HIS A 431 -9.26 -28.43 -6.60
C HIS A 431 -9.36 -28.03 -5.14
N SER A 432 -8.23 -27.64 -4.57
CA SER A 432 -8.17 -27.19 -3.18
C SER A 432 -8.90 -25.86 -3.00
N ILE A 433 -9.49 -25.66 -1.83
CA ILE A 433 -10.17 -24.43 -1.41
C ILE A 433 -9.72 -24.16 0.03
N LEU A 434 -8.75 -23.25 0.19
CA LEU A 434 -8.20 -22.89 1.50
C LEU A 434 -9.09 -21.86 2.19
N LYS A 435 -9.68 -22.22 3.33
CA LYS A 435 -10.44 -21.31 4.18
C LYS A 435 -9.65 -20.98 5.43
N LEU A 436 -9.50 -19.70 5.70
CA LEU A 436 -8.90 -19.17 6.90
C LEU A 436 -10.04 -18.51 7.70
N MET A 437 -10.21 -18.86 8.97
CA MET A 437 -11.40 -18.48 9.77
C MET A 437 -11.81 -17.01 9.59
N ASN A 438 -10.88 -16.10 9.86
CA ASN A 438 -11.14 -14.66 9.81
C ASN A 438 -10.75 -14.02 8.47
N TYR A 439 -10.21 -14.80 7.52
CA TYR A 439 -9.73 -14.29 6.23
C TYR A 439 -10.45 -14.99 5.09
N HIS A 440 -11.48 -14.34 4.56
CA HIS A 440 -12.19 -14.84 3.39
C HIS A 440 -11.33 -14.63 2.14
N LEU A 441 -10.69 -15.71 1.67
CA LEU A 441 -10.04 -15.77 0.35
C LEU A 441 -11.03 -16.02 -0.77
N HIS A 442 -12.22 -16.54 -0.44
CA HIS A 442 -13.18 -17.04 -1.41
C HIS A 442 -14.49 -16.27 -1.28
N ARG A 443 -15.17 -16.11 -2.42
CA ARG A 443 -16.48 -15.46 -2.48
C ARG A 443 -17.55 -16.33 -1.82
N ARG A 444 -18.43 -15.70 -1.02
CA ARG A 444 -19.70 -16.29 -0.56
C ARG A 444 -20.71 -16.25 -1.71
N GLN A 445 -21.35 -17.39 -2.00
CA GLN A 445 -22.18 -17.58 -3.18
C GLN A 445 -23.38 -16.62 -3.27
N ASP A 446 -24.08 -16.39 -2.16
CA ASP A 446 -25.20 -15.45 -2.12
C ASP A 446 -25.22 -14.77 -0.74
N PRO A 447 -25.13 -13.44 -0.66
CA PRO A 447 -25.30 -12.73 0.61
C PRO A 447 -26.69 -12.93 1.22
N LYS A 448 -27.68 -13.32 0.40
CA LYS A 448 -29.08 -13.45 0.81
C LYS A 448 -29.45 -14.83 1.30
N THR A 449 -28.68 -15.87 0.94
CA THR A 449 -28.89 -17.20 1.52
C THR A 449 -27.97 -17.36 2.71
N ASP A 450 -28.50 -17.89 3.81
CA ASP A 450 -27.67 -18.16 4.98
C ASP A 450 -26.73 -19.37 4.76
N GLU A 451 -26.76 -19.95 3.56
CA GLU A 451 -25.89 -21.04 3.15
C GLU A 451 -24.46 -20.54 2.86
N TRP A 452 -23.50 -21.02 3.66
CA TRP A 452 -22.08 -20.74 3.49
C TRP A 452 -21.49 -21.55 2.34
N LEU A 453 -21.70 -21.05 1.12
CA LEU A 453 -21.23 -21.67 -0.11
C LEU A 453 -20.04 -20.93 -0.71
N TYR A 454 -19.03 -21.72 -1.10
CA TYR A 454 -17.81 -21.21 -1.72
C TYR A 454 -17.72 -21.71 -3.16
N GLU A 455 -17.44 -20.78 -4.07
CA GLU A 455 -17.12 -21.10 -5.45
C GLU A 455 -15.65 -21.51 -5.56
N CYS A 456 -15.37 -22.58 -6.31
CA CYS A 456 -13.99 -22.99 -6.53
C CYS A 456 -13.26 -21.95 -7.39
N PRO A 457 -12.12 -21.39 -6.93
CA PRO A 457 -11.42 -20.34 -7.65
C PRO A 457 -10.78 -20.81 -8.95
N GLU A 458 -10.69 -22.13 -9.19
CA GLU A 458 -10.06 -22.75 -10.37
C GLU A 458 -11.06 -23.16 -11.47
N CYS A 459 -12.23 -23.69 -11.10
CA CYS A 459 -13.21 -24.19 -12.09
C CYS A 459 -14.62 -23.63 -11.91
N GLY A 460 -14.89 -22.85 -10.86
CA GLY A 460 -16.23 -22.35 -10.57
C GLY A 460 -17.22 -23.40 -10.12
N SER A 461 -16.82 -24.67 -10.01
CA SER A 461 -17.72 -25.71 -9.52
C SER A 461 -18.14 -25.38 -8.10
N ARG A 462 -19.45 -25.49 -7.85
CA ARG A 462 -20.03 -25.20 -6.55
C ARG A 462 -19.79 -26.36 -5.59
N PHE A 463 -19.54 -25.99 -4.35
CA PHE A 463 -19.75 -26.89 -3.22
C PHE A 463 -21.27 -26.94 -2.92
N ASP A 464 -21.80 -28.07 -2.46
CA ASP A 464 -23.20 -28.17 -1.98
C ASP A 464 -23.14 -28.34 -0.46
N PRO A 465 -23.70 -27.42 0.35
CA PRO A 465 -23.51 -27.38 1.80
C PRO A 465 -24.44 -28.35 2.52
N LYS A 466 -25.39 -29.00 1.83
CA LYS A 466 -26.20 -30.10 2.40
C LYS A 466 -25.34 -31.25 2.94
N TRP A 467 -24.05 -31.22 2.64
CA TRP A 467 -23.05 -32.16 3.07
C TRP A 467 -21.98 -31.56 3.98
N ALA A 468 -22.06 -30.29 4.39
CA ALA A 468 -21.10 -29.66 5.32
C ALA A 468 -21.75 -29.06 6.58
N ASN A 469 -23.05 -29.27 6.81
CA ASN A 469 -23.61 -29.03 8.14
C ASN A 469 -23.21 -30.17 9.08
N PRO A 470 -22.38 -29.84 10.08
CA PRO A 470 -22.71 -30.26 11.43
C PRO A 470 -22.55 -29.14 12.48
N CYS A 471 -22.52 -27.86 12.10
CA CYS A 471 -22.56 -26.75 13.07
C CYS A 471 -23.98 -26.54 13.60
N ASP A 472 -24.55 -27.57 14.20
CA ASP A 472 -25.36 -27.40 15.39
C ASP A 472 -24.34 -27.38 16.53
N CYS A 473 -24.04 -26.21 17.09
CA CYS A 473 -23.04 -26.01 18.14
C CYS A 473 -23.51 -26.58 19.50
N SER A 474 -23.98 -27.83 19.51
CA SER A 474 -24.16 -28.62 20.73
C SER A 474 -22.99 -29.60 20.84
N PRO A 475 -22.09 -29.43 21.83
CA PRO A 475 -20.93 -30.31 21.97
C PRO A 475 -21.38 -31.75 22.28
N PRO A 476 -20.82 -32.78 21.61
CA PRO A 476 -21.10 -34.17 21.94
C PRO A 476 -20.12 -34.64 23.03
N TYR A 477 -20.05 -33.97 24.18
CA TYR A 477 -19.39 -34.49 25.37
C TYR A 477 -20.04 -33.93 26.63
N SER A 478 -20.93 -34.72 27.21
CA SER A 478 -21.37 -34.58 28.59
C SER A 478 -20.23 -35.03 29.52
N SER A 479 -19.31 -34.14 29.84
CA SER A 479 -18.49 -34.20 31.06
C SER A 479 -18.61 -32.85 31.76
N PRO A 480 -19.21 -32.80 32.97
CA PRO A 480 -19.49 -31.55 33.64
C PRO A 480 -18.25 -31.11 34.42
N GLU A 481 -17.26 -30.50 33.77
CA GLU A 481 -16.22 -29.73 34.48
C GLU A 481 -15.47 -28.81 33.51
N VAL A 482 -15.77 -27.51 33.64
CA VAL A 482 -14.96 -26.33 33.28
C VAL A 482 -14.57 -26.16 31.81
N TYR A 483 -15.28 -25.29 31.09
CA TYR A 483 -14.79 -24.12 30.36
C TYR A 483 -15.99 -23.44 29.68
N GLN A 484 -16.57 -22.42 30.32
CA GLN A 484 -17.47 -21.48 29.65
C GLN A 484 -16.63 -20.60 28.72
N CYS A 485 -16.92 -20.70 27.42
CA CYS A 485 -16.39 -19.82 26.39
C CYS A 485 -17.46 -18.75 26.15
N ASP A 486 -17.39 -17.65 26.90
CA ASP A 486 -18.26 -16.49 26.69
C ASP A 486 -17.79 -15.75 25.44
N TRP A 487 -18.44 -16.01 24.31
CA TRP A 487 -18.39 -15.16 23.12
C TRP A 487 -19.80 -14.64 22.83
N GLU A 488 -20.19 -13.60 23.56
CA GLU A 488 -21.16 -12.63 23.07
C GLU A 488 -20.41 -11.36 22.63
N ASP A 489 -20.93 -10.72 21.60
CA ASP A 489 -20.32 -9.65 20.82
C ASP A 489 -19.58 -8.57 21.65
N GLY A 490 -18.29 -8.38 21.36
CA GLY A 490 -17.61 -7.11 21.66
C GLY A 490 -16.36 -7.13 22.57
N TYR A 491 -15.66 -8.25 22.76
CA TYR A 491 -14.42 -8.23 23.57
C TYR A 491 -13.16 -8.04 22.70
N VAL A 492 -12.50 -6.88 22.84
CA VAL A 492 -11.12 -6.63 22.40
C VAL A 492 -10.21 -6.93 23.60
N PRO A 493 -9.25 -7.86 23.53
CA PRO A 493 -8.34 -8.09 24.65
C PRO A 493 -7.43 -6.87 24.87
N GLU A 494 -7.33 -6.40 26.10
CA GLU A 494 -6.40 -5.34 26.48
C GLU A 494 -4.94 -5.79 26.26
N GLU A 495 -4.14 -4.94 25.59
CA GLU A 495 -2.69 -5.13 25.43
C GLU A 495 -1.99 -5.14 26.82
N PRO A 496 -0.95 -5.96 27.04
CA PRO A 496 -0.19 -5.98 28.29
C PRO A 496 0.39 -4.60 28.63
N GLU A 497 0.35 -4.22 29.91
CA GLU A 497 0.76 -2.92 30.50
C GLU A 497 2.19 -2.45 30.18
N TYR A 498 3.02 -3.25 29.51
CA TYR A 498 4.43 -2.94 29.25
C TYR A 498 4.66 -1.83 28.19
N PHE A 499 3.63 -1.42 27.43
CA PHE A 499 3.78 -0.46 26.33
C PHE A 499 3.35 0.99 26.63
N ARG A 500 2.79 1.29 27.82
CA ARG A 500 2.23 2.63 28.12
C ARG A 500 3.28 3.72 28.45
N ASN A 501 4.55 3.38 28.63
CA ASN A 501 5.55 4.30 29.21
C ASN A 501 6.65 4.79 28.26
N ALA A 502 6.42 4.82 26.94
CA ALA A 502 7.38 5.42 26.00
C ALA A 502 7.10 6.94 25.80
N PRO A 503 8.03 7.86 26.14
CA PRO A 503 7.77 9.31 26.18
C PRO A 503 7.70 10.01 24.80
N PHE A 504 7.57 9.28 23.70
CA PHE A 504 7.62 9.84 22.34
C PHE A 504 6.23 10.18 21.75
N TRP A 505 5.14 9.84 22.45
CA TRP A 505 3.78 9.83 21.89
C TRP A 505 2.95 11.11 22.12
N SER A 506 3.38 12.03 22.99
CA SER A 506 2.68 13.31 23.19
C SER A 506 2.81 14.26 22.00
N ASP A 507 3.94 14.21 21.29
CA ASP A 507 4.29 15.21 20.28
C ASP A 507 3.64 14.91 18.92
N VAL A 508 3.16 13.68 18.72
CA VAL A 508 2.49 13.24 17.47
C VAL A 508 0.99 13.60 17.49
N GLN A 509 0.36 13.66 18.67
CA GLN A 509 -1.06 14.04 18.77
C GLN A 509 -1.29 15.54 18.50
N GLU A 510 -0.31 16.40 18.72
CA GLU A 510 -0.42 17.83 18.43
C GLU A 510 -0.42 18.13 16.91
N ILE A 511 0.22 17.27 16.12
CA ILE A 511 0.33 17.41 14.65
C ILE A 511 -0.98 17.02 13.94
N ASN A 512 -1.67 15.96 14.40
CA ASN A 512 -2.92 15.51 13.78
C ASN A 512 -4.10 16.46 14.02
N ASN A 513 -4.07 17.24 15.11
CA ASN A 513 -5.12 18.20 15.41
C ASN A 513 -5.03 19.51 14.58
N LEU A 514 -3.90 19.76 13.90
CA LEU A 514 -3.71 20.94 13.05
C LEU A 514 -4.09 20.71 11.57
N GLY A 515 -4.28 19.45 11.13
CA GLY A 515 -4.35 19.12 9.69
C GLY A 515 -5.73 19.03 9.03
N TYR A 516 -6.84 19.00 9.78
CA TYR A 516 -8.15 18.64 9.21
C TYR A 516 -9.36 19.49 9.65
N LYS A 517 -9.13 20.74 10.06
CA LYS A 517 -10.20 21.74 10.04
C LYS A 517 -10.01 22.64 8.84
N GLN A 518 -10.97 22.53 7.92
CA GLN A 518 -11.30 23.46 6.84
C GLN A 518 -10.27 24.58 6.63
N ILE A 519 -9.51 24.50 5.53
CA ILE A 519 -8.93 25.68 4.89
C ILE A 519 -10.09 26.49 4.30
N SER A 520 -10.97 26.98 5.17
CA SER A 520 -11.93 28.02 4.89
C SER A 520 -11.18 29.35 5.03
N GLN A 521 -11.82 30.41 4.55
CA GLN A 521 -11.29 31.73 4.24
C GLN A 521 -10.25 32.43 5.15
N PRO A 522 -10.05 32.15 6.46
CA PRO A 522 -8.98 32.78 7.25
C PRO A 522 -7.55 32.64 6.72
N PHE A 523 -7.17 31.52 6.07
CA PHE A 523 -5.76 31.31 5.63
C PHE A 523 -5.28 32.36 4.61
N ILE A 524 -6.20 32.98 3.86
CA ILE A 524 -5.90 33.89 2.76
C ILE A 524 -5.92 35.35 3.21
N LYS A 525 -6.76 35.68 4.21
CA LYS A 525 -6.96 37.05 4.69
C LYS A 525 -5.77 37.58 5.50
N ASP A 526 -5.03 36.67 6.15
CA ASP A 526 -3.93 37.03 7.06
C ASP A 526 -2.53 36.93 6.42
N TYR A 527 -2.39 36.29 5.25
CA TYR A 527 -1.07 35.97 4.65
C TYR A 527 -0.73 36.71 3.33
N ILE A 528 -1.69 37.37 2.68
CA ILE A 528 -1.48 38.13 1.43
C ILE A 528 -0.91 39.56 1.60
N PRO A 529 -0.99 40.24 2.76
CA PRO A 529 -0.38 41.57 2.92
C PRO A 529 1.16 41.62 2.94
N PHE A 530 1.86 40.49 2.84
CA PHE A 530 3.33 40.39 2.86
C PHE A 530 3.98 40.78 1.53
#